data_AF-A0A2V6NL90-F1
#
_entry.id   AF-A0A2V6NL90-F1
#
_cell.length_a   1.000
_cell.length_b   1.000
_cell.length_c   1.000
_cell.angle_alpha   90.00
_cell.angle_beta   90.00
_cell.angle_gamma   90.00
#
_symmetry.space_group_name_H-M   'P 1'
#
loop_
_entity.id
_entity.type
_entity.pdbx_description
1 polymer ?
#
loop_
_entity_poly.entity_id
_entity_poly.type
_entity_poly.pdbx_seq_one_letter_code
_entity_poly.pdbx_strand_id
1 'polypeptide(L)'
;MKDAAKLFAYFFAVVIGGALLAPPLFWTAPHFSAFFAKFDFESFFHRALLICALAFLWPLLRSLRLRSFRDLQLDENRHALRDVVAGILLATVPLFVATIALIGTRIFLLKNAVPWNALGAVLAAAIVVP
;
A
#
# COMPACT_ATOMS: atom_id res chain seq x y z
N MET A 1 7.88 12.50 23.46
CA MET A 1 7.61 11.14 23.99
C MET A 1 6.13 10.74 23.97
N LYS A 2 5.17 11.64 24.22
CA LYS A 2 3.73 11.31 24.21
C LYS A 2 3.21 10.86 22.84
N ASP A 3 3.77 11.39 21.75
CA ASP A 3 3.34 11.02 20.39
C ASP A 3 3.85 9.64 19.97
N ALA A 4 5.07 9.28 20.38
CA ALA A 4 5.60 7.93 20.19
C ALA A 4 4.72 6.88 20.89
N ALA A 5 4.28 7.15 22.13
CA ALA A 5 3.37 6.27 22.85
C ALA A 5 2.02 6.09 22.14
N LYS A 6 1.48 7.15 21.52
CA LYS A 6 0.26 7.06 20.70
C LYS A 6 0.46 6.23 19.44
N LEU A 7 1.61 6.35 18.79
CA LEU A 7 1.95 5.54 17.62
C LEU A 7 2.07 4.06 17.98
N PHE A 8 2.72 3.74 19.10
CA PHE A 8 2.79 2.38 19.63
C PHE A 8 1.41 1.83 19.99
N ALA A 9 0.59 2.61 20.69
CA ALA A 9 -0.78 2.21 21.02
C ALA A 9 -1.63 1.94 19.76
N TYR A 10 -1.45 2.75 18.71
CA TYR A 10 -2.07 2.50 17.41
C TYR A 10 -1.59 1.21 16.77
N PHE A 11 -0.28 0.96 16.76
CA PHE A 11 0.26 -0.29 16.20
C PHE A 11 -0.35 -1.51 16.89
N PHE A 12 -0.42 -1.50 18.23
CA PHE A 12 -1.09 -2.56 18.99
C PHE A 12 -2.58 -2.66 18.67
N ALA A 13 -3.31 -1.54 18.57
CA ALA A 13 -4.73 -1.54 18.23
C ALA A 13 -4.99 -2.13 16.83
N VAL A 14 -4.13 -1.81 15.85
CA VAL A 14 -4.21 -2.36 14.49
C VAL A 14 -3.93 -3.85 14.47
N VAL A 15 -2.89 -4.30 15.18
CA VAL A 15 -2.54 -5.73 15.26
C VAL A 15 -3.64 -6.53 15.94
N ILE A 16 -4.14 -6.07 17.09
CA ILE A 16 -5.24 -6.71 17.81
C ILE A 16 -6.52 -6.69 16.98
N GLY A 17 -6.82 -5.55 16.35
CA GLY A 17 -7.97 -5.40 15.45
C GLY A 17 -7.90 -6.38 14.29
N GLY A 18 -6.78 -6.45 13.58
CA GLY A 18 -6.58 -7.36 12.46
C GLY A 18 -6.63 -8.82 12.87
N ALA A 19 -6.06 -9.17 14.03
CA ALA A 19 -6.14 -10.52 14.59
C ALA A 19 -7.58 -10.93 14.96
N LEU A 20 -8.42 -9.99 15.42
CA LEU A 20 -9.83 -10.23 15.70
C LEU A 20 -10.69 -10.27 14.43
N LEU A 21 -10.35 -9.48 13.41
CA LEU A 21 -11.09 -9.39 12.15
C LEU A 21 -10.77 -10.55 11.19
N ALA A 22 -9.56 -11.12 11.24
CA ALA A 22 -9.14 -12.17 10.32
C ALA A 22 -9.96 -13.48 10.43
N PRO A 23 -10.26 -14.03 11.63
CA PRO A 23 -11.08 -15.25 11.75
C PRO A 23 -12.50 -15.12 11.16
N PRO A 24 -13.31 -14.08 11.46
CA PRO A 24 -14.62 -13.95 10.85
C PRO A 24 -14.55 -13.69 9.35
N LEU A 25 -13.53 -12.97 8.86
CA LEU A 25 -13.29 -12.82 7.41
C LEU A 25 -13.02 -14.17 6.74
N PHE A 26 -12.18 -15.00 7.34
CA PHE A 26 -11.82 -16.32 6.78
C PHE A 26 -13.00 -17.29 6.77
N TRP A 27 -13.80 -17.35 7.84
CA TRP A 27 -14.96 -18.24 7.90
C TRP A 27 -16.11 -17.79 7.00
N THR A 28 -16.29 -16.48 6.82
CA THR A 28 -17.41 -15.96 6.01
C THR A 28 -17.09 -15.88 4.52
N ALA A 29 -15.83 -15.75 4.11
CA ALA A 29 -15.46 -15.56 2.70
C ALA A 29 -15.92 -16.70 1.75
N PRO A 30 -15.84 -17.99 2.12
CA PRO A 30 -16.36 -19.09 1.28
C PRO A 30 -17.87 -19.01 1.03
N HIS A 31 -18.64 -18.41 1.95
CA HIS A 31 -20.09 -18.24 1.79
C HIS A 31 -20.43 -17.17 0.74
N PHE A 32 -19.53 -16.22 0.49
CA PHE A 32 -19.72 -15.20 -0.55
C PHE A 32 -19.28 -15.66 -1.93
N SER A 33 -18.14 -16.37 -2.03
CA SER A 33 -17.65 -16.87 -3.31
C SER A 33 -16.60 -17.97 -3.14
N ALA A 34 -16.70 -19.01 -3.96
CA ALA A 34 -15.72 -20.09 -4.04
C ALA A 34 -14.32 -19.61 -4.49
N PHE A 35 -14.18 -18.40 -5.03
CA PHE A 35 -12.88 -17.80 -5.36
C PHE A 35 -11.99 -17.62 -4.12
N PHE A 36 -12.60 -17.28 -2.99
CA PHE A 36 -11.90 -17.01 -1.73
C PHE A 36 -11.35 -18.27 -1.07
N ALA A 37 -11.87 -19.45 -1.41
CA ALA A 37 -11.38 -20.74 -0.90
C ALA A 37 -9.97 -21.09 -1.40
N LYS A 38 -9.43 -20.37 -2.37
CA LYS A 38 -8.07 -20.55 -2.90
C LYS A 38 -6.98 -19.83 -2.10
N PHE A 39 -7.36 -18.94 -1.18
CA PHE A 39 -6.41 -18.14 -0.40
C PHE A 39 -6.26 -18.69 1.01
N ASP A 40 -5.02 -18.75 1.49
CA ASP A 40 -4.71 -19.14 2.86
C ASP A 40 -5.09 -18.06 3.87
N PHE A 41 -5.25 -18.48 5.13
CA PHE A 41 -5.56 -17.58 6.25
C PHE A 41 -4.61 -16.39 6.34
N GLU A 42 -3.32 -16.58 6.00
CA GLU A 42 -2.32 -15.52 6.00
C GLU A 42 -2.69 -14.34 5.09
N SER A 43 -3.29 -14.61 3.93
CA SER A 43 -3.75 -13.56 3.00
C SER A 43 -4.89 -12.74 3.59
N PHE A 44 -5.79 -13.40 4.34
CA PHE A 44 -6.89 -12.71 5.03
C PHE A 44 -6.38 -11.90 6.22
N PHE A 45 -5.39 -12.41 6.96
CA PHE A 45 -4.75 -11.69 8.06
C PHE A 45 -4.06 -10.41 7.58
N HIS A 46 -3.26 -10.47 6.52
CA HIS A 46 -2.62 -9.28 5.95
C HIS A 46 -3.64 -8.23 5.50
N ARG A 47 -4.71 -8.65 4.83
CA ARG A 47 -5.77 -7.73 4.39
C ARG A 47 -6.55 -7.15 5.57
N ALA A 48 -6.84 -7.95 6.59
CA ALA A 48 -7.48 -7.50 7.82
C ALA A 48 -6.61 -6.48 8.56
N LEU A 49 -5.29 -6.72 8.66
CA LEU A 49 -4.34 -5.75 9.21
C LEU A 49 -4.35 -4.44 8.43
N LEU A 50 -4.35 -4.48 7.10
CA LEU A 50 -4.43 -3.28 6.26
C LEU A 50 -5.74 -2.52 6.47
N ILE A 51 -6.88 -3.23 6.50
CA ILE A 51 -8.20 -2.64 6.75
C ILE A 51 -8.23 -1.98 8.14
N CYS A 52 -7.73 -2.67 9.17
CA CYS A 52 -7.63 -2.11 10.51
C CYS A 52 -6.67 -0.92 10.56
N ALA A 53 -5.53 -0.99 9.88
CA ALA A 53 -4.58 0.12 9.80
C ALA A 53 -5.27 1.37 9.23
N LEU A 54 -6.01 1.21 8.13
CA LEU A 54 -6.74 2.29 7.48
C LEU A 54 -7.89 2.82 8.36
N ALA A 55 -8.67 1.93 8.97
CA ALA A 55 -9.78 2.30 9.86
C ALA A 55 -9.30 3.03 11.12
N PHE A 56 -8.16 2.60 11.70
CA PHE A 56 -7.56 3.24 12.86
C PHE A 56 -6.70 4.46 12.52
N LEU A 57 -6.36 4.68 11.24
CA LEU A 57 -5.58 5.84 10.81
C LEU A 57 -6.32 7.13 11.14
N TRP A 58 -7.62 7.15 10.87
CA TRP A 58 -8.50 8.28 11.19
C TRP A 58 -8.54 8.64 12.69
N PRO A 59 -8.80 7.71 13.64
CA PRO A 59 -8.75 8.02 15.05
C PRO A 59 -7.35 8.38 15.56
N LEU A 60 -6.28 7.86 14.95
CA LEU A 60 -4.91 8.31 15.26
C LEU A 60 -4.72 9.77 14.84
N LEU A 61 -5.08 10.15 13.61
CA LEU A 61 -5.03 11.54 13.15
C LEU A 61 -5.85 12.47 14.07
N ARG A 62 -7.05 12.02 14.48
CA ARG A 62 -7.88 12.75 15.45
C ARG A 62 -7.23 12.88 16.83
N SER A 63 -6.53 11.85 17.32
CA SER A 63 -5.78 11.84 18.60
C SER A 63 -4.56 12.76 18.59
N LEU A 64 -3.96 12.97 17.41
CA LEU A 64 -2.90 13.95 17.18
C LEU A 64 -3.42 15.38 16.99
N ARG A 65 -4.74 15.60 17.07
CA ARG A 65 -5.41 16.90 16.80
C ARG A 65 -5.14 17.47 15.40
N LEU A 66 -4.61 16.67 14.48
CA LEU A 66 -4.50 17.02 13.06
C LEU A 66 -5.90 16.90 12.45
N ARG A 67 -6.72 17.94 12.66
CA ARG A 67 -8.14 17.95 12.23
C ARG A 67 -8.30 18.35 10.77
N SER A 68 -7.24 18.80 10.11
CA SER A 68 -7.32 19.32 8.75
C SER A 68 -6.04 19.04 7.96
N PHE A 69 -6.18 18.76 6.67
CA PHE A 69 -5.07 18.75 5.71
C PHE A 69 -4.27 20.07 5.71
N ARG A 70 -4.87 21.18 6.17
CA ARG A 70 -4.16 22.45 6.42
C ARG A 70 -3.14 22.39 7.56
N ASP A 71 -3.33 21.55 8.58
CA ASP A 71 -2.36 21.39 9.68
C ASP A 71 -1.14 20.56 9.24
N LEU A 72 -1.28 19.79 8.15
CA LEU A 72 -0.17 19.04 7.54
C LEU A 72 0.73 19.92 6.66
N GLN A 73 0.47 21.23 6.57
CA GLN A 73 1.15 22.14 5.63
C GLN A 73 1.18 21.58 4.19
N LEU A 74 0.17 20.79 3.81
CA LEU A 74 -0.11 20.42 2.43
C LEU A 74 -0.68 21.66 1.74
N ASP A 75 0.17 22.67 1.59
CA ASP A 75 -0.10 23.81 0.74
C ASP A 75 -0.06 23.34 -0.71
N GLU A 76 -0.87 23.98 -1.55
CA GLU A 76 -0.94 23.61 -2.96
C GLU A 76 0.44 23.85 -3.59
N ASN A 77 1.14 22.77 -3.89
CA ASN A 77 2.50 22.85 -4.38
C ASN A 77 2.45 23.48 -5.79
N ARG A 78 2.82 24.75 -5.86
CA ARG A 78 2.92 25.51 -7.12
C ARG A 78 3.86 24.83 -8.14
N HIS A 79 4.75 23.96 -7.68
CA HIS A 79 5.67 23.18 -8.49
C HIS A 79 5.32 21.68 -8.54
N ALA A 80 4.07 21.30 -8.27
CA ALA A 80 3.63 19.90 -8.25
C ALA A 80 4.09 19.10 -9.47
N LEU A 81 4.00 19.67 -10.68
CA LEU A 81 4.48 19.00 -11.89
C LEU A 81 5.99 18.75 -11.88
N ARG A 82 6.80 19.69 -11.38
CA ARG A 82 8.25 19.53 -11.30
C ARG A 82 8.63 18.44 -10.30
N ASP A 83 7.93 18.39 -9.17
CA ASP A 83 8.21 17.41 -8.12
C ASP A 83 7.72 16.02 -8.51
N VAL A 84 6.61 15.91 -9.26
CA VAL A 84 6.19 14.66 -9.91
C VAL A 84 7.23 14.20 -10.92
N VAL A 85 7.73 15.08 -11.79
CA VAL A 85 8.77 14.73 -12.77
C VAL A 85 10.06 14.32 -12.06
N ALA A 86 10.47 15.04 -11.02
CA ALA A 86 11.65 14.70 -10.22
C ALA A 86 11.48 13.34 -9.54
N GLY A 87 10.30 13.05 -8.98
CA GLY A 87 9.97 11.75 -8.40
C GLY A 87 10.00 10.62 -9.42
N ILE A 88 9.43 10.84 -10.62
CA ILE A 88 9.47 9.86 -11.72
C ILE A 88 10.91 9.59 -12.14
N LEU A 89 11.73 10.62 -12.32
CA LEU A 89 13.14 10.46 -12.68
C LEU A 89 13.90 9.71 -11.58
N LEU A 90 13.71 10.11 -10.32
CA LEU A 90 14.37 9.49 -9.17
C LEU A 90 13.96 8.02 -9.01
N ALA A 91 12.70 7.66 -9.26
CA ALA A 91 12.24 6.27 -9.23
C ALA A 91 12.71 5.45 -10.44
N THR A 92 12.72 6.05 -11.64
CA THR A 92 13.08 5.36 -12.89
C THR A 92 14.55 5.00 -12.92
N VAL A 93 15.44 5.87 -12.45
CA VAL A 93 16.90 5.65 -12.48
C VAL A 93 17.33 4.33 -11.81
N PRO A 94 17.03 4.06 -10.52
CA PRO A 94 17.42 2.81 -9.87
C PRO A 94 16.72 1.60 -10.48
N LEU A 95 15.46 1.73 -10.90
CA LEU A 95 14.74 0.65 -11.60
C LEU A 95 15.43 0.28 -12.93
N PHE A 96 15.89 1.28 -13.67
CA PHE A 96 16.59 1.07 -14.94
C PHE A 96 17.95 0.42 -14.72
N VAL A 97 18.70 0.88 -13.71
CA VAL A 97 19.98 0.26 -13.32
C VAL A 97 19.78 -1.19 -12.89
N ALA A 98 18.78 -1.47 -12.05
CA ALA A 98 18.45 -2.83 -11.64
C ALA A 98 18.05 -3.70 -12.84
N THR A 99 17.27 -3.15 -13.77
CA THR A 99 16.87 -3.86 -15.00
C THR A 99 18.09 -4.23 -15.84
N ILE A 100 19.01 -3.29 -16.09
CA ILE A 100 20.25 -3.54 -16.83
C ILE A 100 21.10 -4.61 -16.12
N ALA A 101 21.25 -4.53 -14.81
CA ALA A 101 22.01 -5.51 -14.02
C ALA A 101 21.38 -6.91 -14.08
N LEU A 102 20.07 -7.01 -14.01
CA LEU A 102 19.31 -8.27 -14.09
C LEU A 102 19.36 -8.92 -15.47
N ILE A 103 19.36 -8.11 -16.53
CA ILE A 103 19.56 -8.59 -17.91
C ILE A 103 21.01 -9.04 -18.11
N GLY A 104 21.98 -8.25 -17.61
CA GLY A 104 23.41 -8.53 -17.70
C GLY A 104 23.81 -9.83 -16.97
N THR A 105 23.18 -10.13 -15.84
CA THR A 105 23.38 -11.38 -15.08
C THR A 105 22.64 -12.58 -15.67
N ARG A 106 21.92 -12.42 -16.80
CA ARG A 106 21.15 -13.47 -17.50
C ARG A 106 20.06 -14.13 -16.65
N ILE A 107 19.69 -13.53 -15.52
CA ILE A 107 18.59 -13.98 -14.66
C ILE A 107 17.24 -13.69 -15.34
N PHE A 108 17.16 -12.57 -16.08
CA PHE A 108 15.98 -12.19 -16.86
C PHE A 108 16.28 -12.22 -18.37
N LEU A 109 15.39 -12.86 -19.12
CA LEU A 109 15.37 -12.84 -20.59
C LEU A 109 14.35 -11.79 -21.05
N LEU A 110 14.75 -10.92 -21.98
CA LEU A 110 13.81 -9.99 -22.61
C LEU A 110 12.77 -10.80 -23.39
N LYS A 111 11.54 -10.79 -22.89
CA LYS A 111 10.40 -11.34 -23.62
C LYS A 111 9.92 -10.28 -24.62
N ASN A 112 9.97 -10.58 -25.91
CA ASN A 112 9.51 -9.68 -26.99
C ASN A 112 7.99 -9.42 -27.00
N ALA A 113 7.24 -9.98 -26.06
CA ALA A 113 5.80 -9.78 -25.92
C ALA A 113 5.54 -8.90 -24.69
N VAL A 114 5.60 -7.58 -24.88
CA VAL A 114 5.16 -6.62 -23.87
C VAL A 114 3.63 -6.66 -23.82
N PRO A 115 3.00 -7.05 -22.69
CA PRO A 115 1.56 -7.11 -22.58
C PRO A 115 1.01 -5.68 -22.39
N TRP A 116 0.81 -4.97 -23.51
CA TRP A 116 0.32 -3.58 -23.52
C TRP A 116 -1.03 -3.39 -22.80
N ASN A 117 -1.86 -4.44 -22.79
CA ASN A 117 -3.12 -4.47 -22.05
C ASN A 117 -2.93 -4.45 -20.51
N ALA A 118 -1.82 -5.00 -20.00
CA ALA A 118 -1.54 -5.04 -18.57
C ALA A 118 -1.03 -3.69 -18.04
N LEU A 119 -0.47 -2.82 -18.90
CA LEU A 119 -0.01 -1.49 -18.48
C LEU A 119 -1.14 -0.65 -17.89
N GLY A 120 -2.33 -0.67 -18.50
CA GLY A 120 -3.49 0.04 -17.96
C GLY A 120 -3.89 -0.48 -16.57
N ALA A 121 -3.85 -1.80 -16.38
CA ALA A 121 -4.15 -2.42 -15.08
C ALA A 121 -3.07 -2.08 -14.03
N VAL A 122 -1.80 -2.04 -14.41
CA VAL A 122 -0.70 -1.63 -13.52
C VAL A 122 -0.80 -0.16 -13.14
N LEU A 123 -1.12 0.73 -14.08
CA LEU A 123 -1.35 2.14 -13.79
C LEU A 123 -2.57 2.35 -12.88
N ALA A 124 -3.67 1.65 -13.16
CA ALA A 124 -4.86 1.67 -12.30
C ALA A 124 -4.53 1.15 -10.89
N ALA A 125 -3.77 0.06 -10.79
CA ALA A 125 -3.33 -0.47 -9.50
C ALA A 125 -2.44 0.52 -8.75
N ALA A 126 -1.51 1.20 -9.44
CA ALA A 126 -0.64 2.21 -8.84
C ALA A 126 -1.41 3.45 -8.33
N ILE A 127 -2.54 3.79 -8.96
CA ILE A 127 -3.41 4.89 -8.50
C ILE A 127 -4.29 4.45 -7.33
N VAL A 128 -4.81 3.23 -7.36
CA VAL A 128 -5.75 2.69 -6.36
C VAL A 128 -5.02 2.22 -5.08
N VAL A 129 -3.77 1.80 -5.22
CA VAL A 129 -2.91 1.34 -4.12
C VAL A 129 -1.74 2.33 -3.96
N PRO A 130 -1.96 3.49 -3.30
CA PRO A 130 -0.90 4.42 -2.97
C PRO A 130 0.04 3.87 -1.89
#